data_AF-A0A1S2W9M0-F1
#
_entry.id   AF-A0A1S2W9M0-F1
#
_cell.length_a   1.000
_cell.length_b   1.000
_cell.length_c   1.000
_cell.angle_alpha   90.00
_cell.angle_beta   90.00
_cell.angle_gamma   90.00
#
_symmetry.space_group_name_H-M   'P 1'
#
loop_
_entity.id
_entity.type
_entity.pdbx_description
1 polymer ?
#
loop_
_entity_poly.entity_id
_entity_poly.type
_entity_poly.pdbx_seq_one_letter_code
_entity_poly.pdbx_strand_id
1 'polypeptide(L)'
;MKHVISFVGYDETLVWQIVEVNLIIETLQIEVLYQDMLIHEMMLSFSEYDQFASRFRLVHEQLPGVVSFQDNGFLFELVYDRIGHVQIEWRLAGEAKHTLPSDQSYLGQALALIGVYG
;
A
#
# COMPACT_ATOMS: atom_id res chain seq x y z
N MET A 1 -16.93 -0.35 -10.58
CA MET A 1 -16.45 0.63 -9.59
C MET A 1 -14.99 0.29 -9.36
N LYS A 2 -14.05 1.23 -9.49
CA LYS A 2 -12.62 0.92 -9.25
C LYS A 2 -12.43 0.78 -7.73
N HIS A 3 -11.78 -0.28 -7.28
CA HIS A 3 -11.45 -0.45 -5.86
C HIS A 3 -10.20 0.38 -5.56
N VAL A 4 -10.33 1.36 -4.67
CA VAL A 4 -9.31 2.38 -4.41
C VAL A 4 -8.90 2.30 -2.94
N ILE A 5 -7.59 2.20 -2.71
CA ILE A 5 -6.98 2.18 -1.40
C ILE A 5 -6.09 3.43 -1.29
N SER A 6 -6.47 4.36 -0.43
CA SER A 6 -5.75 5.63 -0.26
C SER A 6 -4.89 5.59 0.99
N PHE A 7 -3.58 5.60 0.81
CA PHE A 7 -2.58 5.77 1.85
C PHE A 7 -2.33 7.28 2.03
N VAL A 8 -3.09 7.88 2.94
CA VAL A 8 -3.13 9.33 3.17
C VAL A 8 -2.07 9.73 4.20
N GLY A 9 -1.12 10.56 3.80
CA GLY A 9 -0.29 11.36 4.70
C GLY A 9 -0.91 12.73 4.97
N TYR A 10 -0.26 13.56 5.79
CA TYR A 10 -0.83 14.87 6.17
C TYR A 10 -1.02 15.82 4.98
N ASP A 11 -0.03 15.88 4.09
CA ASP A 11 -0.03 16.80 2.93
C ASP A 11 -0.14 16.04 1.59
N GLU A 12 0.01 14.72 1.62
CA GLU A 12 0.22 13.94 0.42
C GLU A 12 -0.54 12.61 0.44
N THR A 13 -0.82 12.05 -0.73
CA THR A 13 -1.53 10.76 -0.83
C THR A 13 -0.89 9.86 -1.87
N LEU A 14 -0.70 8.60 -1.48
CA LEU A 14 -0.38 7.50 -2.38
C LEU A 14 -1.64 6.63 -2.53
N VAL A 15 -2.03 6.33 -3.75
CA VAL A 15 -3.25 5.59 -4.06
C VAL A 15 -2.89 4.30 -4.76
N TRP A 16 -3.45 3.18 -4.30
CA TRP A 16 -3.45 1.92 -5.02
C TRP A 16 -4.84 1.70 -5.60
N GLN A 17 -4.91 1.52 -6.91
CA GLN A 17 -6.15 1.37 -7.64
C GLN A 17 -6.17 0.01 -8.32
N ILE A 18 -7.05 -0.90 -7.87
CA ILE A 18 -7.28 -2.18 -8.55
C ILE A 18 -8.08 -1.88 -9.82
N VAL A 19 -7.44 -2.05 -10.97
CA VAL A 19 -8.03 -1.76 -12.29
C VAL A 19 -8.54 -2.99 -13.01
N GLU A 20 -8.00 -4.16 -12.68
CA GLU A 20 -8.46 -5.44 -13.22
C GLU A 20 -8.39 -6.54 -12.16
N VAL A 21 -9.39 -7.44 -12.18
CA VAL A 21 -9.47 -8.63 -11.34
C VAL A 21 -9.77 -9.82 -12.24
N ASN A 22 -8.82 -10.74 -12.37
CA ASN A 22 -8.98 -11.94 -13.17
C ASN A 22 -9.20 -13.15 -12.25
N LEU A 23 -10.46 -13.57 -12.12
CA LEU A 23 -10.85 -14.70 -11.28
C LEU A 23 -10.42 -16.07 -11.83
N ILE A 24 -10.11 -16.17 -13.14
CA ILE A 24 -9.77 -17.45 -13.76
C ILE A 24 -8.34 -17.84 -13.42
N ILE A 25 -7.43 -16.87 -13.44
CA ILE A 25 -6.01 -17.07 -13.10
C ILE A 25 -5.63 -16.48 -11.74
N GLU A 26 -6.61 -15.97 -11.00
CA GLU A 26 -6.47 -15.42 -9.64
C GLU A 26 -5.41 -14.30 -9.56
N THR A 27 -5.54 -13.30 -10.45
CA THR A 27 -4.63 -12.15 -10.50
C THR A 27 -5.34 -10.80 -10.42
N LEU A 28 -4.59 -9.79 -9.98
CA LEU A 28 -4.98 -8.39 -9.89
C LEU A 28 -4.01 -7.54 -10.70
N GLN A 29 -4.53 -6.53 -11.40
CA GLN A 29 -3.73 -5.42 -11.88
C GLN A 29 -4.00 -4.19 -11.02
N ILE A 30 -2.93 -3.61 -10.49
CA ILE A 30 -2.98 -2.45 -9.60
C ILE A 30 -2.14 -1.33 -10.19
N GLU A 31 -2.76 -0.16 -10.36
CA GLU A 31 -2.07 1.10 -10.63
C GLU A 31 -1.74 1.80 -9.32
N VAL A 32 -0.50 2.26 -9.17
CA VAL A 32 -0.05 3.07 -8.04
C VAL A 32 0.08 4.52 -8.51
N LEU A 33 -0.68 5.42 -7.88
CA LEU A 33 -0.66 6.83 -8.17
C LEU A 33 -0.12 7.61 -6.98
N TYR A 34 0.75 8.58 -7.22
CA TYR A 34 1.19 9.56 -6.23
C TYR A 34 0.78 10.94 -6.71
N GLN A 35 -0.02 11.67 -5.92
CA GLN A 35 -0.55 12.98 -6.32
C GLN A 35 -1.25 12.95 -7.70
N ASP A 36 -2.11 11.95 -7.90
CA ASP A 36 -2.82 11.68 -9.17
C ASP A 36 -1.93 11.36 -10.39
N MET A 37 -0.62 11.23 -10.21
CA MET A 37 0.31 10.78 -11.24
C MET A 37 0.54 9.28 -11.11
N LEU A 38 0.31 8.53 -12.19
CA LEU A 38 0.68 7.11 -12.27
C LEU A 38 2.21 6.97 -12.15
N ILE A 39 2.68 6.25 -11.13
CA ILE A 39 4.11 6.04 -10.87
C ILE A 39 4.53 4.57 -11.00
N HIS A 40 3.62 3.61 -10.81
CA HIS A 40 3.93 2.18 -10.93
C HIS A 40 2.69 1.38 -11.34
N GLU A 41 2.90 0.28 -12.04
CA GLU A 41 1.88 -0.72 -12.33
C GLU A 41 2.40 -2.08 -11.86
N MET A 42 1.57 -2.82 -11.13
CA MET A 42 1.91 -4.14 -10.63
C MET A 42 0.81 -5.15 -10.95
N MET A 43 1.23 -6.38 -11.23
CA MET A 43 0.35 -7.53 -11.40
C MET A 43 0.65 -8.52 -10.28
N LEU A 44 -0.34 -8.81 -9.45
CA LEU A 44 -0.18 -9.66 -8.28
C LEU A 44 -1.13 -10.85 -8.36
N SER A 45 -0.70 -12.02 -7.92
CA SER A 45 -1.63 -13.10 -7.60
C SER A 45 -2.45 -12.76 -6.35
N PHE A 46 -3.63 -13.37 -6.20
CA PHE A 46 -4.45 -13.24 -4.99
C PHE A 46 -3.66 -13.66 -3.74
N SER A 47 -2.87 -14.73 -3.85
CA SER A 47 -2.01 -15.21 -2.76
C SER A 47 -0.97 -14.16 -2.33
N GLU A 48 -0.29 -13.51 -3.27
CA GLU A 48 0.68 -12.44 -2.95
C GLU A 48 -0.01 -11.25 -2.31
N TYR A 49 -1.17 -10.86 -2.83
CA TYR A 49 -1.95 -9.74 -2.32
C TYR A 49 -2.49 -10.02 -0.90
N ASP A 50 -3.01 -11.21 -0.63
CA ASP A 50 -3.50 -11.62 0.70
C ASP A 50 -2.38 -11.72 1.73
N GLN A 51 -1.21 -12.24 1.34
CA GLN A 51 -0.04 -12.30 2.22
C GLN A 51 0.44 -10.89 2.59
N PHE A 52 0.50 -9.99 1.59
CA PHE A 52 0.79 -8.59 1.81
C PHE A 52 -0.22 -7.95 2.78
N ALA A 53 -1.52 -8.12 2.51
CA ALA A 53 -2.62 -7.62 3.33
C ALA A 53 -2.49 -8.04 4.81
N SER A 54 -2.27 -9.34 5.02
CA SER A 54 -2.14 -9.93 6.35
C SER A 54 -0.94 -9.37 7.11
N ARG A 55 0.24 -9.28 6.46
CA ARG A 55 1.45 -8.73 7.10
C ARG A 55 1.28 -7.27 7.49
N PHE A 56 0.64 -6.47 6.64
CA PHE A 56 0.43 -5.05 6.91
C PHE A 56 -0.54 -4.82 8.07
N ARG A 57 -1.62 -5.60 8.15
CA ARG A 57 -2.54 -5.58 9.30
C ARG A 57 -1.86 -6.01 10.60
N LEU A 58 -1.06 -7.08 10.56
CA LEU A 58 -0.34 -7.57 11.73
C LEU A 58 0.59 -6.51 12.34
N VAL A 59 1.38 -5.83 11.51
CA VAL A 59 2.31 -4.80 11.99
C VAL A 59 1.57 -3.57 12.51
N HIS A 60 0.46 -3.20 11.87
CA HIS A 60 -0.41 -2.11 12.34
C HIS A 60 -1.00 -2.37 13.73
N GLU A 61 -1.29 -3.62 14.07
CA GLU A 61 -1.84 -4.00 15.38
C GLU A 61 -0.77 -4.13 16.48
N GLN A 62 0.49 -4.42 16.12
CA GLN A 62 1.54 -4.80 17.08
C GLN A 62 2.50 -3.68 17.53
N LEU A 63 2.56 -2.57 16.79
CA LEU A 63 3.23 -1.29 17.09
C LEU A 63 4.25 -1.27 18.26
N PRO A 64 5.53 -0.92 18.03
CA PRO A 64 6.12 -0.38 16.79
C PRO A 64 6.53 -1.50 15.82
N GLY A 65 6.77 -1.15 14.56
CA GLY A 65 7.24 -2.12 13.57
C GLY A 65 7.40 -1.55 12.17
N VAL A 66 8.00 -2.34 11.28
CA VAL A 66 8.16 -2.02 9.86
C VAL A 66 7.61 -3.17 9.04
N VAL A 67 6.86 -2.85 8.00
CA VAL A 67 6.41 -3.82 7.01
C VAL A 67 6.70 -3.27 5.62
N SER A 68 7.19 -4.13 4.74
CA SER A 68 7.61 -3.77 3.40
C SER A 68 6.98 -4.67 2.34
N PHE A 69 6.77 -4.09 1.18
CA PHE A 69 6.31 -4.72 -0.05
C PHE A 69 7.23 -4.27 -1.18
N GLN A 70 7.63 -5.21 -2.04
CA GLN A 70 8.52 -4.93 -3.15
C GLN A 70 8.00 -5.63 -4.40
N ASP A 71 7.92 -4.89 -5.50
CA ASP A 71 7.56 -5.39 -6.82
C ASP A 71 8.35 -4.65 -7.90
N ASN A 72 9.06 -5.36 -8.77
CA ASN A 72 9.72 -4.80 -9.97
C ASN A 72 10.46 -3.45 -9.79
N GLY A 73 11.13 -3.26 -8.65
CA GLY A 73 11.88 -2.04 -8.35
C GLY A 73 11.08 -0.96 -7.60
N PHE A 74 9.77 -1.11 -7.49
CA PHE A 74 8.94 -0.39 -6.54
C PHE A 74 9.10 -0.99 -5.14
N LEU A 75 9.39 -0.15 -4.15
CA LEU A 75 9.39 -0.48 -2.74
C LEU A 75 8.34 0.38 -2.05
N PHE A 76 7.53 -0.24 -1.20
CA PHE A 76 6.55 0.41 -0.35
C PHE A 76 6.70 -0.09 1.09
N GLU A 77 6.77 0.82 2.06
CA GLU A 77 6.95 0.50 3.47
C GLU A 77 5.98 1.29 4.35
N LEU A 78 5.51 0.65 5.44
CA LEU A 78 4.90 1.35 6.55
C LEU A 78 5.81 1.20 7.77
N VAL A 79 6.24 2.33 8.31
CA VAL A 79 7.09 2.42 9.49
C VAL A 79 6.26 3.00 10.63
N TYR A 80 5.99 2.20 11.65
CA TYR A 80 5.19 2.57 12.80
C TYR A 80 6.09 2.87 14.01
N ASP A 81 5.89 4.03 14.62
CA ASP A 81 6.52 4.36 15.89
C ASP A 81 5.70 3.87 17.10
N ARG A 82 6.20 4.14 18.31
CA ARG A 82 5.57 3.70 19.57
C ARG A 82 4.38 4.55 20.01
N ILE A 83 4.19 5.73 19.42
CA ILE A 83 3.17 6.72 19.81
C ILE A 83 2.05 6.83 18.78
N GLY A 84 2.16 6.07 17.69
CA GLY A 84 1.13 5.86 16.70
C GLY A 84 1.20 6.75 15.48
N HIS A 85 2.34 7.42 15.27
CA HIS A 85 2.65 7.98 13.97
C HIS A 85 3.11 6.87 13.03
N VAL A 86 2.81 7.07 11.77
CA VAL A 86 3.17 6.17 10.68
C VAL A 86 3.90 6.97 9.62
N GLN A 87 5.01 6.44 9.14
CA GLN A 87 5.62 6.94 7.92
C GLN A 87 5.27 5.96 6.79
N ILE A 88 4.60 6.49 5.77
CA ILE A 88 4.30 5.78 4.54
C ILE A 88 5.45 6.09 3.60
N GLU A 89 6.26 5.10 3.28
CA GLU A 89 7.45 5.31 2.46
C GLU A 89 7.30 4.57 1.14
N TRP A 90 7.76 5.19 0.05
CA TRP A 90 7.85 4.52 -1.24
C TRP A 90 9.04 5.01 -2.06
N ARG A 91 9.50 4.17 -2.99
CA ARG A 91 10.52 4.55 -3.98
C ARG A 91 10.46 3.65 -5.22
N LEU A 92 10.92 4.19 -6.35
CA LEU A 92 11.29 3.42 -7.52
C LEU A 92 12.81 3.17 -7.56
N ALA A 93 13.24 2.15 -8.30
CA ALA A 93 14.64 1.81 -8.43
C ALA A 93 15.42 2.95 -9.11
N GLY A 94 16.42 3.49 -8.42
CA GLY A 94 17.22 4.62 -8.92
C GLY A 94 16.67 6.00 -8.55
N GLU A 95 15.52 6.07 -7.87
CA GLU A 95 14.93 7.32 -7.39
C GLU A 95 15.15 7.53 -5.89
N ALA A 96 14.95 8.78 -5.44
CA ALA A 96 14.96 9.12 -4.04
C ALA A 96 13.73 8.51 -3.32
N LYS A 97 13.88 8.24 -2.02
CA LYS A 97 12.75 7.77 -1.21
C LYS A 97 11.81 8.92 -0.90
N HIS A 98 10.52 8.69 -1.11
CA HIS A 98 9.44 9.55 -0.67
C HIS A 98 8.92 9.06 0.67
N THR A 99 8.72 9.99 1.61
CA THR A 99 8.23 9.68 2.97
C THR A 99 7.06 10.60 3.27
N LEU A 100 5.90 10.00 3.52
CA LEU A 100 4.65 10.68 3.83
C LEU A 100 4.32 10.42 5.32
N PRO A 101 4.47 11.43 6.20
CA PRO A 101 4.02 11.33 7.59
C PRO A 101 2.49 11.19 7.65
N SER A 102 2.01 10.30 8.52
CA SER A 102 0.61 9.96 8.70
C SER A 102 0.32 9.49 10.13
N ASP A 103 -0.96 9.21 10.40
CA ASP A 103 -1.46 8.67 11.65
C ASP A 103 -2.13 7.31 11.42
N GLN A 104 -2.20 6.51 12.48
CA GLN A 104 -2.88 5.22 12.44
C GLN A 104 -4.34 5.28 12.00
N SER A 105 -5.06 6.36 12.32
CA SER A 105 -6.47 6.51 11.96
C SER A 105 -6.69 6.56 10.44
N TYR A 106 -5.74 7.14 9.71
CA TYR A 106 -5.76 7.15 8.24
C TYR A 106 -5.32 5.81 7.66
N LEU A 107 -4.27 5.19 8.21
CA LEU A 107 -3.86 3.86 7.74
C LEU A 107 -4.91 2.79 7.99
N GLY A 108 -5.62 2.83 9.13
CA GLY A 108 -6.67 1.86 9.43
C GLY A 108 -7.76 1.82 8.35
N GLN A 109 -8.10 2.96 7.77
CA GLN A 109 -9.06 3.04 6.65
C GLN A 109 -8.50 2.38 5.38
N ALA A 110 -7.24 2.63 5.04
CA ALA A 110 -6.57 1.98 3.91
C ALA A 110 -6.50 0.45 4.10
N LEU A 111 -6.09 -0.01 5.29
CA LEU A 111 -5.90 -1.43 5.61
C LEU A 111 -7.23 -2.21 5.65
N ALA A 112 -8.35 -1.55 5.98
CA ALA A 112 -9.68 -2.14 5.89
C ALA A 112 -10.11 -2.43 4.45
N LEU A 113 -9.57 -1.68 3.47
CA LEU A 113 -9.83 -1.86 2.05
C LEU A 113 -8.83 -2.82 1.38
N ILE A 114 -7.64 -2.99 1.94
CA ILE A 114 -6.68 -4.00 1.47
C ILE A 114 -7.22 -5.42 1.69
N GLY A 115 -7.03 -6.33 0.73
CA GLY A 115 -7.54 -7.71 0.80
C GLY A 115 -9.02 -7.82 0.40
N VAL A 116 -9.61 -6.76 -0.15
CA VAL A 116 -10.95 -6.74 -0.73
C VAL A 116 -10.82 -6.67 -2.24
N TYR A 117 -11.51 -7.57 -2.93
CA TYR A 117 -11.32 -7.81 -4.37
C TYR A 117 -12.21 -6.94 -5.29
N GLY A 118 -13.15 -6.17 -4.74
CA GLY A 118 -13.99 -5.22 -5.49
C GLY A 118 -15.11 -5.84 -6.31
#